data_AF-A0AAV0VPW8-F1
#
_entry.id   AF-A0AAV0VPW8-F1
#
_cell.length_a   1.000
_cell.length_b   1.000
_cell.length_c   1.000
_cell.angle_alpha   90.00
_cell.angle_beta   90.00
_cell.angle_gamma   90.00
#
_symmetry.space_group_name_H-M   'P 1'
#
loop_
_entity.id
_entity.type
_entity.pdbx_description
1 polymer ?
#
loop_
_entity_poly.entity_id
_entity_poly.type
_entity_poly.pdbx_seq_one_letter_code
_entity_poly.pdbx_strand_id
1 'polypeptide(L)'
;MFHPPQNLLSVWNNKIQRKDRNLSIKDVVCGLHFKEDDFLKYECKMPDGSIKYIERIRPALRENAIPTIFLGLPERFSNVGTKRPAPKNRQEIKKRVCNASTSDLDEIKIVQEQNSPNE
;
A
#
# COMPACT_ATOMS: atom_id res chain seq x y z
N MET A 1 -0.54 5.00 -24.77
CA MET A 1 -1.59 4.65 -23.77
C MET A 1 -1.16 3.35 -23.10
N PHE A 2 -1.33 3.25 -21.79
CA PHE A 2 -0.84 2.13 -20.98
C PHE A 2 -1.95 1.56 -20.11
N HIS A 3 -2.06 0.24 -20.07
CA HIS A 3 -2.99 -0.46 -19.19
C HIS A 3 -2.36 -0.65 -17.80
N PRO A 4 -3.16 -0.55 -16.71
CA PRO A 4 -2.69 -0.91 -15.39
C PRO A 4 -2.36 -2.41 -15.37
N PRO A 5 -1.15 -2.80 -14.95
CA PRO A 5 -0.82 -4.22 -14.83
C PRO A 5 -1.56 -4.82 -13.63
N GLN A 6 -1.90 -6.11 -13.71
CA GLN A 6 -2.76 -6.80 -12.73
C GLN A 6 -2.26 -6.65 -11.28
N ASN A 7 -0.94 -6.75 -11.10
CA ASN A 7 -0.25 -6.66 -9.82
C ASN A 7 -0.22 -5.23 -9.23
N LEU A 8 -0.35 -4.18 -10.05
CA LEU A 8 -0.32 -2.79 -9.59
C LEU A 8 -1.67 -2.08 -9.67
N LEU A 9 -2.75 -2.79 -10.02
CA LEU A 9 -4.07 -2.19 -10.17
C LEU A 9 -4.54 -1.48 -8.90
N SER A 10 -4.28 -2.05 -7.72
CA SER A 10 -4.59 -1.43 -6.43
C SER A 10 -3.78 -0.15 -6.19
N VAL A 11 -2.49 -0.17 -6.52
CA VAL A 11 -1.58 0.97 -6.39
C VAL A 11 -1.99 2.10 -7.34
N TRP A 12 -2.32 1.76 -8.58
CA TRP A 12 -2.82 2.72 -9.56
C TRP A 12 -4.16 3.30 -9.10
N ASN A 13 -5.09 2.51 -8.58
CA ASN A 13 -6.34 3.03 -8.01
C ASN A 13 -6.12 4.01 -6.85
N ASN A 14 -5.17 3.72 -5.96
CA ASN A 14 -4.83 4.60 -4.85
C ASN A 14 -4.18 5.92 -5.29
N LYS A 15 -3.47 5.92 -6.41
CA LYS A 15 -2.88 7.14 -6.99
C LYS A 15 -3.88 7.92 -7.83
N ILE A 16 -4.65 7.23 -8.66
CA ILE A 16 -5.68 7.79 -9.52
C ILE A 16 -7.02 7.75 -8.79
N GLN A 17 -7.15 8.57 -7.75
CA GLN A 17 -8.36 8.62 -6.91
C GLN A 17 -9.52 9.32 -7.64
N ARG A 18 -10.14 8.59 -8.57
CA ARG A 18 -11.37 8.97 -9.25
C ARG A 18 -12.54 8.95 -8.27
N LYS A 19 -13.47 9.90 -8.43
CA LYS A 19 -14.67 10.01 -7.58
C LYS A 19 -15.80 9.09 -8.07
N ASP A 20 -15.85 8.83 -9.36
CA ASP A 20 -16.93 8.15 -10.05
C ASP A 20 -16.80 6.62 -10.01
N ARG A 21 -15.60 6.10 -10.27
CA ARG A 21 -15.32 4.65 -10.26
C ARG A 21 -13.83 4.34 -10.07
N ASN A 22 -13.54 3.11 -9.68
CA ASN A 22 -12.18 2.58 -9.69
C ASN A 22 -11.74 2.21 -11.12
N LEU A 23 -10.43 2.26 -11.37
CA LEU A 23 -9.79 1.71 -12.55
C LEU A 23 -9.95 0.18 -12.61
N SER A 24 -10.22 -0.28 -13.84
CA SER A 24 -10.16 -1.66 -14.27
C SER A 24 -8.93 -1.91 -15.14
N ILE A 25 -8.57 -3.18 -15.34
CA ILE A 25 -7.45 -3.63 -16.20
C ILE A 25 -7.63 -3.16 -17.66
N LYS A 26 -8.89 -2.99 -18.09
CA LYS A 26 -9.24 -2.53 -19.43
C LYS A 26 -9.08 -1.02 -19.61
N ASP A 27 -9.02 -0.26 -18.52
CA ASP A 27 -8.83 1.19 -18.61
C ASP A 27 -7.41 1.49 -19.09
N VAL A 28 -7.23 2.71 -19.63
CA VAL A 28 -5.96 3.18 -20.16
C VAL A 28 -5.59 4.52 -19.55
N VAL A 29 -4.28 4.70 -19.33
CA VAL A 29 -3.68 5.94 -18.85
C VAL A 29 -2.72 6.46 -19.93
N CYS A 30 -2.72 7.76 -20.20
CA CYS A 30 -1.80 8.34 -21.18
C CYS A 30 -0.37 8.43 -20.61
N GLY A 31 0.62 8.47 -21.51
CA GLY A 31 2.04 8.49 -21.12
C GLY A 31 2.44 9.75 -20.33
N LEU A 32 1.67 10.83 -20.45
CA LEU A 32 1.93 12.11 -19.77
C LEU A 32 1.84 12.01 -18.24
N HIS A 33 1.22 10.95 -17.73
CA HIS A 33 1.09 10.71 -16.29
C HIS A 33 2.32 10.01 -15.67
N PHE A 34 3.31 9.62 -16.48
CA PHE A 34 4.52 8.90 -16.07
C PHE A 34 5.75 9.79 -16.22
N LYS A 35 6.77 9.54 -15.39
CA LYS A 35 8.06 10.21 -15.53
C LYS A 35 8.85 9.56 -16.67
N GLU A 36 9.79 10.31 -17.25
CA GLU A 36 10.66 9.79 -18.31
C GLU A 36 11.48 8.56 -17.86
N ASP A 37 11.82 8.49 -16.58
CA ASP A 37 12.56 7.37 -15.98
C ASP A 37 11.73 6.08 -15.89
N ASP A 38 10.40 6.19 -15.87
CA ASP A 38 9.50 5.04 -15.82
C ASP A 38 9.42 4.32 -17.18
N PHE A 39 9.89 4.94 -18.25
CA PHE A 39 9.94 4.34 -19.57
C PHE A 39 11.18 3.46 -19.74
N LEU A 40 10.99 2.34 -20.42
CA LEU A 40 12.04 1.40 -20.75
C LEU A 40 12.87 1.95 -21.93
N LYS A 41 14.19 1.97 -21.78
CA LYS A 41 15.16 2.41 -22.80
C LYS A 41 16.08 1.24 -23.17
N TYR A 42 16.55 1.19 -24.42
CA TYR A 42 17.56 0.21 -24.83
C TYR A 42 18.95 0.69 -24.43
N GLU A 43 19.75 -0.21 -23.86
CA GLU A 43 21.15 0.03 -23.61
C GLU A 43 21.97 -0.45 -24.81
N CYS A 44 22.75 0.44 -25.43
CA CYS A 44 23.65 0.12 -26.51
C CYS A 44 25.08 0.40 -26.09
N LYS A 45 25.88 -0.67 -26.02
CA LYS A 45 27.33 -0.57 -25.84
C LYS A 45 27.96 -0.20 -27.17
N MET A 46 28.62 0.93 -27.19
CA MET A 46 29.35 1.40 -28.36
C MET A 46 30.75 0.76 -28.43
N PRO A 47 31.39 0.76 -29.62
CA PRO A 47 32.71 0.17 -29.79
C PRO A 47 33.81 0.83 -28.95
N ASP A 48 33.60 2.08 -28.54
CA ASP A 48 34.47 2.84 -27.64
C ASP A 48 34.30 2.46 -26.15
N GLY A 49 33.41 1.50 -25.86
CA GLY A 49 33.07 1.09 -24.49
C GLY A 49 32.04 2.00 -23.81
N SER A 50 31.58 3.07 -24.45
CA SER A 50 30.54 3.94 -23.91
C SER A 50 29.16 3.27 -23.97
N ILE A 51 28.29 3.64 -23.04
CA ILE A 51 26.91 3.16 -23.00
C ILE A 51 26.00 4.30 -23.43
N LYS A 52 25.19 4.07 -24.46
CA LYS A 52 24.11 5.00 -24.86
C LYS A 52 22.75 4.38 -24.62
N TYR A 53 21.81 5.21 -24.19
CA TYR A 53 20.42 4.84 -24.02
C TYR A 53 19.59 5.33 -25.20
N ILE A 54 18.90 4.42 -25.87
CA ILE A 54 18.05 4.73 -27.03
C ILE A 54 16.59 4.51 -26.62
N GLU A 55 15.74 5.48 -26.96
CA GLU A 55 14.31 5.37 -26.74
C GLU A 55 13.67 4.33 -27.66
N ARG A 56 12.63 3.66 -27.17
CA ARG A 56 11.91 2.66 -27.96
C ARG A 56 10.94 3.34 -28.91
N ILE A 57 10.86 2.86 -30.16
CA ILE A 57 9.85 3.30 -31.14
C ILE A 57 8.43 3.16 -30.56
N ARG A 58 8.18 2.07 -29.82
CA ARG A 58 6.98 1.87 -29.01
C ARG A 58 7.33 2.09 -27.54
N PRO A 59 6.85 3.18 -26.92
CA PRO A 59 7.03 3.42 -25.51
C PRO A 59 6.49 2.25 -24.69
N ALA A 60 7.29 1.76 -23.76
CA ALA A 60 6.92 0.72 -22.81
C ALA A 60 7.32 1.18 -21.42
N LEU A 61 6.49 0.86 -20.43
CA LEU A 61 6.77 1.18 -19.04
C LEU A 61 7.59 0.05 -18.40
N ARG A 62 8.36 0.41 -17.38
CA ARG A 62 8.95 -0.56 -16.44
C ARG A 62 7.85 -1.30 -15.68
N GLU A 63 8.16 -2.49 -15.19
CA GLU A 63 7.18 -3.35 -14.48
C GLU A 63 6.58 -2.67 -13.25
N ASN A 64 7.35 -1.79 -12.59
CA ASN A 64 6.95 -1.07 -11.38
C ASN A 64 6.56 0.40 -11.64
N ALA A 65 6.31 0.78 -12.90
CA ALA A 65 5.92 2.13 -13.25
C ALA A 65 4.54 2.48 -12.65
N ILE A 66 4.48 3.62 -11.99
CA ILE A 66 3.25 4.11 -11.35
C ILE A 66 2.99 5.52 -11.89
N PRO A 67 1.76 5.82 -12.34
CA PRO A 67 1.43 7.16 -12.78
C PRO A 67 1.46 8.09 -11.56
N THR A 68 2.30 9.11 -11.61
CA THR A 68 2.52 10.05 -10.50
C THR A 68 2.24 11.50 -10.90
N ILE A 69 2.20 11.81 -12.18
CA ILE A 69 2.00 13.16 -12.69
C ILE A 69 0.51 13.37 -12.92
N PHE A 70 -0.17 13.99 -11.96
CA PHE A 70 -1.54 14.49 -12.10
C PHE A 70 -1.52 16.00 -11.93
N LEU A 71 -1.43 16.74 -13.04
CA LEU A 71 -1.44 18.19 -13.01
C LEU A 71 -2.86 18.68 -12.68
N GLY A 72 -2.98 19.58 -11.70
CA GLY A 72 -4.27 20.14 -11.28
C GLY A 72 -5.04 19.29 -10.27
N LEU A 73 -4.38 18.81 -9.21
CA LEU A 73 -5.11 18.25 -8.08
C LEU A 73 -6.09 19.32 -7.55
N PRO A 74 -7.40 18.99 -7.42
CA PRO A 74 -8.34 19.89 -6.76
C PRO A 74 -7.82 20.26 -5.37
N GLU A 75 -8.01 21.52 -4.94
CA GLU A 75 -7.51 22.09 -3.68
C GLU A 75 -7.80 21.24 -2.43
N ARG A 76 -8.83 20.39 -2.48
CA ARG A 76 -9.12 19.40 -1.43
C ARG A 76 -7.96 18.43 -1.15
N PHE A 77 -7.05 18.22 -2.10
CA PHE A 77 -5.91 17.32 -1.97
C PHE A 77 -4.60 18.05 -1.62
N SER A 78 -4.55 19.39 -1.66
CA SER A 78 -3.35 20.16 -1.27
C SER A 78 -3.20 20.36 0.24
N ASN A 79 -4.13 19.82 1.04
CA ASN A 79 -4.19 20.15 2.46
C ASN A 79 -3.30 19.24 3.31
N VAL A 80 -2.23 19.83 3.84
CA VAL A 80 -1.63 19.41 5.12
C VAL A 80 -2.77 19.46 6.14
N GLY A 81 -3.31 18.29 6.50
CA GLY A 81 -4.52 18.21 7.31
C GLY A 81 -4.39 18.97 8.61
N THR A 82 -5.22 20.01 8.81
CA THR A 82 -5.43 20.57 10.14
C THR A 82 -5.95 19.45 11.03
N LYS A 83 -5.23 19.12 12.11
CA LYS A 83 -5.65 18.07 13.05
C LYS A 83 -7.08 18.35 13.50
N ARG A 84 -7.99 17.40 13.24
CA ARG A 84 -9.37 17.47 13.73
C ARG A 84 -9.32 17.66 15.27
N PRO A 85 -10.03 18.65 15.84
CA PRO A 85 -10.08 18.79 17.29
C PRO A 85 -10.66 17.52 17.91
N ALA A 86 -10.15 17.14 19.08
CA ALA A 86 -10.67 15.99 19.80
C ALA A 86 -12.19 16.15 20.02
N PRO A 87 -12.99 15.08 19.88
CA PRO A 87 -14.42 15.15 20.10
C PRO A 87 -14.72 15.62 21.52
N LYS A 88 -15.48 16.72 21.66
CA LYS A 88 -15.80 17.34 22.97
C LYS A 88 -16.65 16.45 23.88
N ASN A 89 -17.35 15.46 23.32
CA ASN A 89 -18.23 14.56 24.05
C ASN A 89 -17.97 13.12 23.59
N ARG A 90 -16.96 12.49 24.20
CA ARG A 90 -16.81 11.03 24.14
C ARG A 90 -17.78 10.47 25.18
N GLN A 91 -18.95 10.02 24.75
CA GLN A 91 -19.82 9.26 25.65
C GLN A 91 -19.05 8.04 26.14
N GLU A 92 -18.74 7.97 27.42
CA GLU A 92 -18.16 6.79 28.01
C GLU A 92 -19.19 5.67 27.89
N ILE A 93 -18.84 4.64 27.11
CA ILE A 93 -19.58 3.38 27.15
C ILE A 93 -19.43 2.87 28.58
N LYS A 94 -20.51 2.92 29.35
CA LYS A 94 -20.57 2.31 30.69
C LYS A 94 -20.17 0.86 30.53
N LYS A 95 -19.00 0.48 31.05
CA LYS A 95 -18.59 -0.92 31.12
C LYS A 95 -19.69 -1.67 31.87
N ARG A 96 -20.35 -2.62 31.20
CA ARG A 96 -21.22 -3.56 31.90
C ARG A 96 -20.30 -4.41 32.79
N VAL A 97 -20.37 -4.18 34.09
CA VAL A 97 -19.77 -5.09 35.07
C VAL A 97 -20.65 -6.33 35.06
N CYS A 98 -20.15 -7.44 34.50
CA CYS A 98 -20.73 -8.74 34.77
C CYS A 98 -20.17 -9.23 36.11
N ASN A 99 -21.01 -9.21 37.15
CA ASN A 99 -20.71 -9.90 38.39
C ASN A 99 -21.02 -11.39 38.16
N ALA A 100 -19.99 -12.20 37.89
CA ALA A 100 -20.09 -13.64 38.07
C ALA A 100 -19.45 -13.97 39.42
N SER A 101 -20.30 -14.34 40.37
CA SER A 101 -19.95 -14.78 41.72
C SER A 101 -19.03 -15.99 41.71
N THR A 102 -18.05 -15.98 42.60
CA THR A 102 -17.13 -17.07 42.92
C THR A 102 -17.86 -18.18 43.68
N SER A 103 -17.91 -19.39 43.12
CA SER A 103 -17.88 -20.65 43.88
C SER A 103 -17.42 -21.75 42.94
N ASP A 104 -16.24 -22.29 43.24
CA ASP A 104 -15.74 -23.64 42.95
C ASP A 104 -14.22 -23.53 42.77
N LEU A 105 -13.53 -23.38 43.90
CA LEU A 105 -12.14 -23.82 44.03
C LEU A 105 -12.20 -25.31 44.28
N ASP A 106 -11.57 -26.08 43.39
CA ASP A 106 -10.95 -27.39 43.56
C ASP A 106 -10.68 -27.84 42.10
N GLU A 107 -9.49 -28.15 41.59
CA GLU A 107 -8.30 -28.74 42.15
C GLU A 107 -7.25 -28.70 41.02
N ILE A 108 -6.21 -27.86 41.10
CA ILE A 108 -5.00 -28.11 40.32
C ILE A 108 -3.85 -28.16 41.32
N LYS A 109 -3.66 -29.37 41.83
CA LYS A 109 -2.50 -29.74 42.64
C LYS A 109 -1.22 -29.48 41.85
N ILE A 110 -0.40 -28.63 42.44
CA ILE A 110 1.05 -28.56 42.25
C ILE A 110 1.61 -29.96 42.45
N VAL A 111 2.37 -30.47 41.49
CA VAL A 111 3.43 -31.45 41.79
C VAL A 111 4.70 -31.03 41.05
N GLN A 112 5.73 -30.81 41.85
CA GLN A 112 7.10 -30.52 41.46
C GLN A 112 7.80 -31.78 40.92
N GLU A 113 8.74 -31.54 40.00
CA GLU A 113 10.10 -32.08 39.80
C GLU A 113 10.61 -33.32 40.57
N GLN A 114 11.73 -33.88 40.06
CA GLN A 114 12.56 -35.03 40.49
C GLN A 114 12.13 -36.35 39.79
N ASN A 115 12.90 -37.08 38.96
CA ASN A 115 14.34 -37.35 38.96
C ASN A 115 14.85 -37.86 37.59
N SER A 116 16.05 -37.39 37.20
CA SER A 116 17.24 -38.04 36.61
C SER A 116 17.21 -39.36 35.77
N PRO A 117 18.27 -39.59 34.95
CA PRO A 117 18.34 -40.50 33.80
C PRO A 117 18.77 -41.93 34.17
N ASN A 118 18.61 -42.87 33.22
CA ASN A 118 19.40 -44.08 32.92
C ASN A 118 18.75 -44.69 31.66
N GLU A 119 19.43 -45.19 30.63
CA GLU A 119 20.69 -45.94 30.54
C GLU A 119 21.29 -45.79 29.13
#